data_AF-A0A1T3VSN2-F1
#
_entry.id   AF-A0A1T3VSN2-F1
#
_cell.length_a   1.000
_cell.length_b   1.000
_cell.length_c   1.000
_cell.angle_alpha   90.00
_cell.angle_beta   90.00
_cell.angle_gamma   90.00
#
_symmetry.space_group_name_H-M   'P 1'
#
loop_
_entity.id
_entity.type
_entity.pdbx_description
1 polymer ?
#
loop_
_entity_poly.entity_id
_entity_poly.type
_entity_poly.pdbx_seq_one_letter_code
_entity_poly.pdbx_strand_id
1 'polypeptide(L)'
;MKLPVTIDPRYHDAVLLDLDGALTSDVPIFGATVDLTRKLRTVGVEVAVYSSSPQCRKALVAAGIDDLFDVCIDGSDGARGTVETPDPT
;
A
#
# COMPACT_ATOMS: atom_id res chain seq x y z
N MET A 1 -22.08 -16.07 1.82
CA MET A 1 -20.68 -16.33 2.25
C MET A 1 -19.76 -15.62 1.28
N LYS A 2 -18.72 -14.93 1.77
CA LYS A 2 -17.72 -14.30 0.89
C LYS A 2 -16.78 -15.42 0.42
N LEU A 3 -16.60 -15.57 -0.89
CA LEU A 3 -15.64 -16.53 -1.44
C LEU A 3 -14.23 -16.16 -0.99
N PRO A 4 -13.37 -17.14 -0.69
CA PRO A 4 -11.98 -16.86 -0.38
C PRO A 4 -11.29 -16.21 -1.59
N VAL A 5 -10.38 -15.27 -1.32
CA VAL A 5 -9.52 -14.67 -2.34
C VAL A 5 -8.24 -15.50 -2.43
N THR A 6 -7.78 -15.78 -3.66
CA THR A 6 -6.53 -16.49 -3.92
C THR A 6 -5.59 -15.59 -4.70
N ILE A 7 -4.37 -15.43 -4.18
CA ILE A 7 -3.27 -14.76 -4.87
C ILE A 7 -2.29 -15.87 -5.26
N ASP A 8 -2.26 -16.20 -6.55
CA ASP A 8 -1.40 -17.24 -7.09
C ASP A 8 -0.17 -16.57 -7.75
N PRO A 9 1.05 -16.88 -7.29
CA PRO A 9 2.28 -16.28 -7.81
C PRO A 9 2.53 -16.62 -9.29
N ARG A 10 1.83 -17.60 -9.86
CA ARG A 10 1.89 -17.90 -11.30
C ARG A 10 1.20 -16.84 -12.16
N TYR A 11 0.29 -16.07 -11.57
CA TYR A 11 -0.51 -15.06 -12.26
C TYR A 11 -0.30 -13.64 -11.71
N HIS A 12 0.31 -13.51 -10.53
CA HIS A 12 0.53 -12.22 -9.86
C HIS A 12 1.97 -12.15 -9.40
N ASP A 13 2.68 -11.14 -9.88
CA ASP A 13 4.05 -10.79 -9.51
C ASP A 13 4.09 -9.80 -8.33
N ALA A 14 3.07 -8.94 -8.20
CA ALA A 14 2.99 -7.95 -7.14
C ALA A 14 1.56 -7.69 -6.63
N VAL A 15 1.46 -7.07 -5.45
CA VAL A 15 0.20 -6.55 -4.88
C VAL A 15 0.36 -5.11 -4.39
N LEU A 16 -0.74 -4.36 -4.41
CA LEU A 16 -0.87 -3.05 -3.77
C LEU A 16 -1.86 -3.17 -2.60
N LEU A 17 -1.40 -2.89 -1.39
CA LEU A 17 -2.22 -2.90 -0.18
C LEU A 17 -2.65 -1.48 0.19
N ASP A 18 -3.96 -1.27 0.26
CA ASP A 18 -4.55 -0.04 0.80
C ASP A 18 -4.52 -0.07 2.34
N LEU A 19 -3.90 0.96 2.92
CA LEU A 19 -3.71 1.12 4.36
C LEU A 19 -4.66 2.15 4.99
N ASP A 20 -5.58 2.74 4.24
CA ASP A 20 -6.49 3.76 4.77
C ASP A 20 -7.25 3.24 6.01
N GLY A 21 -7.74 2.00 5.96
CA GLY A 21 -8.40 1.36 7.09
C GLY A 21 -7.48 1.06 8.27
N ALA A 22 -6.19 0.84 8.04
CA ALA A 22 -5.21 0.54 9.09
C ALA A 22 -4.73 1.80 9.83
N LEU A 23 -4.94 2.97 9.22
CA LEU A 23 -4.51 4.28 9.71
C LEU A 23 -5.64 5.08 10.38
N THR A 24 -6.86 4.52 10.52
CA THR A 24 -8.00 5.26 11.09
C THR A 24 -7.95 5.45 12.61
N SER A 25 -7.05 4.77 13.31
CA SER A 25 -6.94 4.81 14.78
C SER A 25 -5.69 5.55 15.25
N ASP A 26 -5.73 6.05 16.49
CA ASP A 26 -4.58 6.75 17.13
C ASP A 26 -3.33 5.87 17.20
N VAL A 27 -3.52 4.55 17.26
CA VAL A 27 -2.46 3.55 17.12
C VAL A 27 -2.71 2.77 15.83
N PRO A 28 -1.85 2.87 14.81
CA PRO A 28 -2.01 2.11 13.57
C PRO A 28 -2.01 0.59 13.79
N ILE A 29 -2.87 -0.13 13.07
CA ILE A 29 -3.03 -1.58 13.23
C ILE A 29 -2.45 -2.30 12.01
N PHE A 30 -1.19 -2.69 12.09
CA PHE A 30 -0.48 -3.33 10.97
C PHE A 30 -0.36 -4.86 11.06
N GLY A 31 -0.76 -5.50 12.16
CA GLY A 31 -0.46 -6.92 12.42
C GLY A 31 -0.88 -7.87 11.29
N ALA A 32 -2.14 -7.79 10.84
CA ALA A 32 -2.63 -8.62 9.74
C ALA A 32 -1.95 -8.29 8.40
N THR A 33 -1.65 -7.02 8.15
CA THR A 33 -0.94 -6.55 6.95
C THR A 33 0.50 -7.07 6.91
N VAL A 34 1.20 -7.04 8.05
CA VAL A 34 2.56 -7.56 8.21
C VAL A 34 2.57 -9.07 7.97
N ASP A 35 1.64 -9.82 8.57
CA ASP A 35 1.53 -11.27 8.38
C ASP A 35 1.26 -11.64 6.93
N LEU A 36 0.37 -10.89 6.26
CA LEU A 36 0.08 -11.08 4.84
C LEU A 36 1.31 -10.77 3.97
N THR A 37 1.97 -9.64 4.23
CA THR A 37 3.16 -9.21 3.48
C THR A 37 4.28 -10.23 3.56
N ARG A 38 4.55 -10.76 4.76
CA ARG A 38 5.53 -11.82 4.96
C ARG A 38 5.19 -13.06 4.15
N LYS A 39 3.93 -13.53 4.19
CA LYS A 39 3.48 -14.69 3.40
C LYS A 39 3.67 -14.46 1.90
N LEU A 40 3.29 -13.29 1.37
CA LEU A 40 3.43 -12.96 -0.04
C LEU A 40 4.90 -12.95 -0.48
N ARG A 41 5.80 -12.33 0.31
CA ARG A 41 7.24 -12.35 0.04
C ARG A 41 7.82 -13.77 0.04
N THR A 42 7.34 -14.68 0.90
CA THR A 42 7.82 -16.08 0.88
C THR A 42 7.50 -16.83 -0.40
N VAL A 43 6.47 -16.41 -1.16
CA VAL A 43 6.09 -17.00 -2.44
C VAL A 43 6.54 -16.17 -3.64
N GLY A 44 7.39 -15.16 -3.41
CA GLY A 44 7.98 -14.33 -4.46
C GLY A 44 7.07 -13.23 -5.00
N VAL A 45 6.00 -12.87 -4.29
CA VAL A 45 5.11 -11.76 -4.67
C VAL A 45 5.59 -10.48 -4.00
N GLU A 46 5.88 -9.45 -4.81
CA GLU A 46 6.28 -8.13 -4.33
C GLU A 46 5.10 -7.38 -3.70
N VAL A 47 5.37 -6.54 -2.71
CA VAL A 47 4.33 -5.85 -1.94
C VAL A 47 4.61 -4.36 -1.89
N ALA A 48 3.68 -3.59 -2.44
CA ALA A 48 3.60 -2.15 -2.30
C ALA A 48 2.43 -1.77 -1.38
N VAL A 49 2.53 -0.59 -0.75
CA VAL A 49 1.45 -0.02 0.07
C VAL A 49 1.03 1.34 -0.45
N TYR A 50 -0.25 1.65 -0.25
CA TYR A 50 -0.85 2.94 -0.57
C TYR A 50 -1.72 3.39 0.60
N SER A 51 -1.78 4.69 0.85
CA SER A 51 -2.89 5.28 1.60
C SER A 51 -3.21 6.66 1.03
N SER A 52 -4.47 7.08 1.07
CA SER A 52 -4.90 8.43 0.69
C SER A 52 -4.37 9.51 1.65
N SER A 53 -3.90 9.15 2.84
CA SER A 53 -3.24 10.06 3.76
C SER A 53 -1.76 10.31 3.36
N PRO A 54 -1.27 11.55 3.48
CA PRO A 54 0.14 11.89 3.29
C PRO A 54 1.06 11.39 4.43
N GLN A 55 0.50 10.65 5.39
CA GLN A 55 1.21 10.19 6.60
C GLN A 55 1.57 8.70 6.55
N CYS A 56 1.26 7.98 5.46
CA CYS A 56 1.47 6.54 5.40
C CYS A 56 2.93 6.16 5.66
N ARG A 57 3.89 6.77 4.96
CA ARG A 57 5.32 6.51 5.20
C ARG A 57 5.72 6.75 6.66
N LYS A 58 5.24 7.85 7.27
CA LYS A 58 5.57 8.19 8.67
C LYS A 58 5.01 7.14 9.64
N ALA A 59 3.79 6.66 9.39
CA ALA A 59 3.16 5.63 10.22
C ALA A 59 3.92 4.29 10.13
N LEU A 60 4.41 3.91 8.95
CA LEU A 60 5.22 2.70 8.78
C LEU A 60 6.54 2.78 9.53
N VAL A 61 7.24 3.92 9.45
CA VAL A 61 8.50 4.16 10.18
C VAL A 61 8.27 4.15 11.69
N ALA A 62 7.21 4.81 12.17
CA ALA A 62 6.88 4.83 13.59
C ALA A 62 6.56 3.43 14.14
N ALA A 63 6.00 2.55 13.31
CA ALA A 63 5.74 1.16 13.64
C ALA A 63 6.97 0.25 13.43
N GLY A 64 8.07 0.74 12.84
CA GLY A 64 9.29 -0.03 12.57
C GLY A 64 9.09 -1.15 11.55
N ILE A 65 8.23 -0.93 10.55
CA ILE A 65 7.87 -1.92 9.51
C ILE A 65 8.08 -1.38 8.09
N ASP A 66 8.73 -0.22 7.93
CA ASP A 66 8.97 0.41 6.64
C ASP A 66 9.90 -0.40 5.73
N ASP A 67 10.76 -1.25 6.31
CA ASP A 67 11.64 -2.20 5.62
C ASP A 67 10.89 -3.39 4.98
N LEU A 68 9.63 -3.62 5.39
CA LEU A 68 8.80 -4.66 4.80
C LEU A 68 8.24 -4.28 3.43
N PHE A 69 8.21 -2.99 3.10
CA PHE A 69 7.57 -2.46 1.91
C PHE A 69 8.56 -1.66 1.07
N ASP A 70 8.98 -2.22 -0.06
CA ASP A 70 9.94 -1.59 -0.97
C ASP A 70 9.35 -0.31 -1.60
N VAL A 71 8.02 -0.27 -1.77
CA VAL A 71 7.27 0.86 -2.32
C VAL A 71 6.14 1.26 -1.36
N CYS A 72 6.09 2.55 -0.99
CA CYS A 72 4.96 3.15 -0.29
C CYS A 72 4.56 4.42 -1.01
N ILE A 73 3.28 4.49 -1.37
CA ILE A 73 2.67 5.59 -2.11
C ILE A 73 1.79 6.36 -1.11
N ASP A 74 2.24 7.56 -0.75
CA ASP A 74 1.44 8.49 0.03
C ASP A 74 0.46 9.22 -0.88
N GLY A 75 -0.78 9.36 -0.42
CA GLY A 75 -1.78 10.19 -1.06
C GLY A 75 -1.36 11.66 -0.94
N SER A 76 -1.34 12.35 -2.07
CA SER A 76 -1.20 13.81 -2.08
C SER A 76 -2.52 14.45 -1.68
N ASP A 77 -2.48 15.54 -0.92
CA ASP A 77 -3.62 16.44 -0.72
C ASP A 77 -4.09 16.99 -2.07
N GLY A 78 -4.92 16.22 -2.79
CA GLY A 78 -5.82 16.68 -3.84
C GLY A 78 -5.27 17.49 -5.02
N ALA A 79 -3.96 17.70 -5.16
CA ALA A 79 -3.40 18.31 -6.36
C ALA A 79 -3.39 17.24 -7.46
N ARG A 80 -4.58 16.94 -8.01
CA ARG A 80 -4.66 16.38 -9.37
C ARG A 80 -3.75 17.26 -10.21
N GLY A 81 -2.72 16.68 -10.80
CA GLY A 81 -1.91 17.39 -11.78
C GLY A 81 -2.87 18.10 -12.71
N THR A 82 -2.71 19.42 -12.83
CA THR A 82 -3.45 20.16 -13.84
C THR A 82 -3.19 19.43 -15.14
N VAL A 83 -4.26 18.95 -15.80
CA VAL A 83 -4.14 18.54 -17.19
C VAL A 83 -3.64 19.79 -17.89
N GLU A 84 -2.33 19.85 -18.16
CA GLU A 84 -1.79 20.87 -19.03
C GLU A 84 -2.48 20.62 -20.36
N THR A 85 -3.39 21.53 -20.71
CA THR A 85 -4.03 21.50 -22.02
C THR A 85 -2.87 21.67 -23.00
N PRO A 86 -2.64 20.73 -23.95
CA PRO A 86 -1.54 20.87 -24.89
C PRO A 86 -1.68 22.23 -25.57
N ASP A 87 -0.63 23.05 -25.51
CA ASP A 87 -0.57 24.31 -26.24
C ASP A 87 -0.65 23.98 -27.74
N PRO A 88 -1.72 24.38 -28.45
CA PRO A 88 -1.85 24.13 -29.88
C PRO A 88 -1.06 25.21 -30.64
N THR A 89 0.27 25.14 -30.58
CA THR A 89 1.15 25.94 -31.44
C THR A 89 2.04 25.04 -32.29
#